data_AF-A0A6L8F1M5-F1
#
_entry.id   AF-A0A6L8F1M5-F1
#
_cell.length_a   1.000
_cell.length_b   1.000
_cell.length_c   1.000
_cell.angle_alpha   90.00
_cell.angle_beta   90.00
_cell.angle_gamma   90.00
#
_symmetry.space_group_name_H-M   'P 1'
#
loop_
_entity.id
_entity.type
_entity.pdbx_description
1 polymer ?
#
loop_
_entity_poly.entity_id
_entity_poly.type
_entity_poly.pdbx_seq_one_letter_code
_entity_poly.pdbx_strand_id
1 'polypeptide(L)'
;MEAGADNAAPDILMPKNFNYYKMGAVAYLFINEPDKTVKEIADAVGIRENTVHQWQAKGEWDKALDAFNFTGDRSLRRKAARDLERESSDVIALAESMYREARDTGMNKGQASKHTAKIVNVSEKTIFNWRKRFAWDE
;
A
#
# COMPACT_ATOMS: atom_id res chain seq x y z
N MET A 1 41.13 -11.95 42.51
CA MET A 1 41.25 -10.96 41.43
C MET A 1 40.56 -11.55 40.22
N GLU A 2 39.24 -11.41 40.14
CA GLU A 2 38.47 -11.92 39.00
C GLU A 2 38.36 -10.84 37.94
N ALA A 3 38.74 -11.21 36.72
CA ALA A 3 38.63 -10.41 35.53
C ALA A 3 37.15 -10.29 35.13
N GLY A 4 36.55 -9.12 35.36
CA GLY A 4 35.27 -8.75 34.78
C GLY A 4 35.49 -8.22 33.38
N ALA A 5 35.33 -9.08 32.37
CA ALA A 5 35.24 -8.67 30.98
C ALA A 5 33.96 -7.83 30.79
N ASP A 6 34.14 -6.52 30.73
CA ASP A 6 33.11 -5.54 30.37
C ASP A 6 32.70 -5.80 28.92
N ASN A 7 31.64 -6.60 28.74
CA ASN A 7 31.02 -6.87 27.46
C ASN A 7 30.25 -5.62 27.02
N ALA A 8 30.99 -4.61 26.56
CA ALA A 8 30.42 -3.48 25.87
C ALA A 8 29.73 -3.99 24.60
N ALA A 9 28.40 -3.95 24.59
CA ALA A 9 27.58 -4.24 23.42
C ALA A 9 28.13 -3.46 22.21
N PRO A 10 28.21 -4.07 21.02
CA PRO A 10 28.76 -3.38 19.86
C PRO A 10 27.92 -2.14 19.59
N ASP A 11 28.60 -0.98 19.60
CA ASP A 11 28.05 0.31 19.21
C ASP A 11 27.74 0.24 17.72
N ILE A 12 26.54 -0.26 17.40
CA ILE A 12 26.04 -0.26 16.03
C ILE A 12 25.74 1.20 15.71
N LEU A 13 26.74 1.90 15.17
CA LEU A 13 26.61 3.22 14.54
C LEU A 13 25.64 3.10 13.37
N MET A 14 24.34 3.23 13.67
CA MET A 14 23.27 3.10 12.68
C MET A 14 23.02 4.46 11.98
N PRO A 15 22.80 4.47 10.65
CA PRO A 15 22.72 5.69 9.87
C PRO A 15 21.50 6.56 10.23
N LYS A 16 21.75 7.87 10.43
CA LYS A 16 20.83 8.91 10.96
C LYS A 16 19.54 9.18 10.17
N ASN A 17 19.35 8.62 8.97
CA ASN A 17 18.21 8.90 8.10
C ASN A 17 17.26 7.70 7.87
N PHE A 18 17.44 6.63 8.65
CA PHE A 18 16.68 5.40 8.45
C PHE A 18 15.43 5.39 9.33
N ASN A 19 14.24 5.32 8.73
CA ASN A 19 12.96 5.47 9.45
C ASN A 19 12.55 4.14 10.13
N TYR A 20 13.36 3.69 11.09
CA TYR A 20 13.18 2.43 11.82
C TYR A 20 11.82 2.29 12.50
N TYR A 21 11.22 3.40 12.93
CA TYR A 21 9.88 3.40 13.53
C TYR A 21 8.82 2.86 12.55
N LYS A 22 8.88 3.31 11.29
CA LYS A 22 7.93 2.86 10.27
C LYS A 22 8.20 1.42 9.84
N MET A 23 9.47 1.01 9.74
CA MET A 23 9.80 -0.39 9.43
C MET A 23 9.36 -1.34 10.54
N GLY A 24 9.59 -0.97 11.81
CA GLY A 24 9.11 -1.73 12.96
C GLY A 24 7.58 -1.82 13.01
N ALA A 25 6.87 -0.73 12.71
CA ALA A 25 5.40 -0.73 12.63
C ALA A 25 4.90 -1.65 11.49
N VAL A 26 5.53 -1.62 10.32
CA VAL A 26 5.20 -2.52 9.20
C VAL A 26 5.45 -3.97 9.58
N ALA A 27 6.59 -4.29 10.21
CA ALA A 27 6.91 -5.63 10.66
C ALA A 27 5.91 -6.12 11.74
N TYR A 28 5.57 -5.26 12.71
CA TYR A 28 4.56 -5.58 13.72
C TYR A 28 3.20 -5.89 13.10
N LEU A 29 2.71 -5.06 12.17
CA LEU A 29 1.43 -5.29 11.49
C LEU A 29 1.48 -6.54 10.61
N PHE A 30 2.61 -6.82 9.95
CA PHE A 30 2.78 -8.05 9.17
C PHE A 30 2.69 -9.31 10.04
N ILE A 31 3.26 -9.29 11.24
CA ILE A 31 3.25 -10.42 12.18
C ILE A 31 1.86 -10.62 12.80
N ASN A 32 1.20 -9.52 13.20
CA ASN A 32 -0.07 -9.57 13.94
C ASN A 32 -1.30 -9.61 13.04
N GLU A 33 -1.19 -9.18 11.78
CA GLU A 33 -2.29 -9.11 10.82
C GLU A 33 -1.93 -9.90 9.54
N PRO A 34 -1.87 -11.25 9.62
CA PRO A 34 -1.39 -12.10 8.53
C PRO A 34 -2.29 -12.09 7.28
N ASP A 35 -3.53 -11.61 7.42
CA ASP A 35 -4.49 -11.46 6.33
C ASP A 35 -4.29 -10.18 5.52
N LYS A 36 -3.54 -9.19 6.06
CA LYS A 36 -3.28 -7.93 5.37
C LYS A 36 -2.19 -8.08 4.33
N THR A 37 -2.43 -7.47 3.18
CA THR A 37 -1.43 -7.34 2.12
C THR A 37 -0.40 -6.28 2.49
N VAL A 38 0.78 -6.36 1.87
CA VAL A 38 1.84 -5.35 2.06
C VAL A 38 1.36 -3.94 1.70
N LYS A 39 0.45 -3.81 0.75
CA LYS A 39 -0.15 -2.52 0.39
C LYS A 39 -0.95 -1.94 1.55
N GLU A 40 -1.81 -2.74 2.19
CA GLU A 40 -2.63 -2.30 3.33
C GLU A 40 -1.78 -1.98 4.54
N ILE A 41 -0.74 -2.78 4.80
CA ILE A 41 0.22 -2.51 5.87
C ILE A 41 1.00 -1.21 5.60
N ALA A 42 1.45 -0.99 4.36
CA ALA A 42 2.16 0.22 3.97
C ALA A 42 1.28 1.47 4.08
N ASP A 43 0.01 1.37 3.67
CA ASP A 43 -0.97 2.46 3.77
C ASP A 43 -1.25 2.83 5.24
N ALA A 44 -1.44 1.83 6.10
CA ALA A 44 -1.66 2.02 7.55
C ALA A 44 -0.50 2.76 8.24
N VAL A 45 0.73 2.61 7.75
CA VAL A 45 1.93 3.28 8.29
C VAL A 45 2.26 4.59 7.53
N GLY A 46 1.48 4.91 6.50
CA GLY A 46 1.68 6.11 5.68
C GLY A 46 3.01 6.07 4.92
N ILE A 47 3.34 4.93 4.32
CA ILE A 47 4.47 4.76 3.40
C ILE A 47 4.01 4.16 2.08
N ARG A 48 4.88 4.23 1.07
CA ARG A 48 4.61 3.58 -0.21
C ARG A 48 4.93 2.10 -0.12
N GLU A 49 4.12 1.27 -0.75
CA GLU A 49 4.36 -0.18 -0.87
C GLU A 49 5.78 -0.47 -1.41
N ASN A 50 6.23 0.32 -2.38
CA ASN A 50 7.58 0.20 -2.96
C ASN A 50 8.70 0.35 -1.92
N THR A 51 8.49 1.13 -0.86
CA THR A 51 9.46 1.27 0.24
C THR A 51 9.62 -0.06 0.99
N VAL A 52 8.54 -0.81 1.19
CA VAL A 52 8.58 -2.12 1.86
C VAL A 52 9.31 -3.14 0.98
N HIS A 53 9.03 -3.16 -0.32
CA HIS A 53 9.77 -4.01 -1.28
C HIS A 53 11.26 -3.65 -1.33
N GLN A 54 11.63 -2.37 -1.17
CA GLN A 54 13.03 -1.96 -1.08
C GLN A 54 13.71 -2.47 0.20
N TRP A 55 13.03 -2.45 1.35
CA TRP A 55 13.56 -3.03 2.58
C TRP A 55 13.78 -4.54 2.46
N GLN A 56 12.86 -5.24 1.78
CA GLN A 56 13.03 -6.67 1.48
C GLN A 56 14.25 -6.90 0.59
N ALA A 57 14.39 -6.16 -0.50
CA ALA A 57 15.52 -6.29 -1.42
C ALA A 57 16.88 -5.99 -0.77
N LYS A 58 16.91 -5.11 0.24
CA LYS A 58 18.13 -4.74 0.99
C LYS A 58 18.43 -5.66 2.19
N GLY A 59 17.58 -6.65 2.47
CA GLY A 59 17.70 -7.53 3.64
C GLY A 59 17.42 -6.82 4.97
N GLU A 60 16.84 -5.62 4.94
CA GLU A 60 16.47 -4.85 6.14
C GLU A 60 15.14 -5.35 6.72
N TRP A 61 14.28 -5.88 5.85
CA TRP A 61 13.08 -6.60 6.23
C TRP A 61 13.37 -7.81 7.13
N ASP A 62 14.33 -8.65 6.74
CA ASP A 62 14.73 -9.81 7.54
C ASP A 62 15.24 -9.39 8.90
N LYS A 63 16.10 -8.36 8.97
CA LYS A 63 16.58 -7.82 10.25
C LYS A 63 15.45 -7.31 11.14
N ALA A 64 14.44 -6.67 10.54
CA ALA A 64 13.28 -6.19 11.29
C ALA A 64 12.48 -7.37 11.87
N LEU A 65 12.24 -8.42 11.09
CA LEU A 65 11.54 -9.62 11.55
C LEU A 65 12.34 -10.41 12.61
N ASP A 66 13.66 -10.49 12.45
CA ASP A 66 14.56 -11.12 13.43
C ASP A 66 14.54 -10.36 14.77
N ALA A 67 14.43 -9.03 14.77
CA ALA A 67 14.25 -8.25 15.99
C ALA A 67 12.94 -8.59 16.75
N PHE A 68 11.93 -9.12 16.06
CA PHE A 68 10.69 -9.63 16.65
C PHE A 68 10.71 -11.16 16.89
N ASN A 69 11.85 -11.84 16.69
CA ASN A 69 11.97 -13.30 16.75
C ASN A 69 10.95 -14.03 15.86
N PHE A 70 10.61 -13.45 14.71
CA PHE A 70 9.62 -14.04 13.81
C PHE A 70 10.23 -15.19 12.98
N THR A 71 9.61 -16.37 13.09
CA THR A 71 10.05 -17.62 12.45
C THR A 71 9.09 -18.12 11.36
N GLY A 72 8.02 -17.37 11.08
CA GLY A 72 7.04 -17.71 10.06
C GLY A 72 7.49 -17.36 8.64
N ASP A 73 6.56 -17.50 7.69
CA ASP A 73 6.79 -17.09 6.29
C ASP A 73 7.07 -15.58 6.21
N ARG A 74 8.27 -15.23 5.74
CA ARG A 74 8.74 -13.84 5.62
C ARG A 74 8.34 -13.23 4.27
N SER A 75 7.62 -13.98 3.43
CA SER A 75 7.23 -13.55 2.10
C SER A 75 6.18 -12.45 2.19
N LEU A 76 6.52 -11.30 1.62
CA LEU A 76 5.60 -10.18 1.44
C LEU A 76 4.36 -10.63 0.66
N ARG A 77 3.22 -10.71 1.35
CA ARG A 77 1.93 -11.08 0.75
C ARG A 77 1.46 -9.98 -0.20
N ARG A 78 1.45 -10.31 -1.49
CA ARG A 78 0.87 -9.47 -2.53
C ARG A 78 -0.58 -9.85 -2.73
N LYS A 79 -1.42 -8.87 -3.04
CA LYS A 79 -2.77 -9.13 -3.52
C LYS A 79 -2.68 -9.95 -4.80
N ALA A 80 -3.48 -11.00 -4.94
CA ALA A 80 -3.48 -11.80 -6.15
C ALA A 80 -3.84 -10.91 -7.34
N ALA A 81 -3.16 -11.08 -8.48
CA ALA A 81 -3.41 -10.27 -9.69
C ALA A 81 -4.89 -10.30 -10.09
N ARG A 82 -5.54 -11.47 -9.95
CA ARG A 82 -6.97 -11.65 -10.21
C ARG A 82 -7.87 -10.78 -9.33
N ASP A 83 -7.55 -10.63 -8.04
CA ASP A 83 -8.32 -9.79 -7.13
C ASP A 83 -8.11 -8.30 -7.42
N LEU A 84 -6.89 -7.91 -7.82
CA LEU A 84 -6.60 -6.54 -8.28
C LEU A 84 -7.35 -6.20 -9.58
N GLU A 85 -7.41 -7.14 -10.52
CA GLU A 85 -8.16 -6.99 -11.77
C GLU A 85 -9.67 -6.95 -11.52
N ARG A 86 -10.17 -7.78 -10.60
CA ARG A 86 -11.58 -7.81 -10.20
C ARG A 86 -11.99 -6.49 -9.53
N GLU A 87 -11.24 -6.02 -8.55
CA GLU A 87 -11.50 -4.71 -7.92
C GLU A 87 -11.40 -3.58 -8.93
N SER A 88 -10.43 -3.62 -9.84
CA SER A 88 -10.32 -2.62 -10.89
C SER A 88 -11.54 -2.65 -11.81
N SER A 89 -12.03 -3.83 -12.17
CA SER A 89 -13.25 -4.01 -12.97
C SER A 89 -14.50 -3.53 -12.25
N ASP A 90 -14.65 -3.88 -10.96
CA ASP A 90 -15.79 -3.48 -10.13
C ASP A 90 -15.80 -1.96 -9.91
N VAL A 91 -14.63 -1.35 -9.68
CA VAL A 91 -14.48 0.10 -9.55
C VAL A 91 -14.76 0.81 -10.87
N ILE A 92 -14.35 0.24 -12.02
CA ILE A 92 -14.66 0.79 -13.35
C ILE A 92 -16.18 0.72 -13.61
N ALA A 93 -16.83 -0.41 -13.31
CA ALA A 93 -18.27 -0.57 -13.50
C ALA A 93 -19.08 0.37 -12.59
N LEU A 94 -18.68 0.50 -11.32
CA LEU A 94 -19.27 1.47 -10.40
C LEU A 94 -19.07 2.91 -10.91
N ALA A 95 -17.86 3.25 -11.36
CA ALA A 95 -17.57 4.56 -11.91
C ALA A 95 -18.40 4.85 -13.17
N GLU A 96 -18.64 3.86 -14.04
CA GLU A 96 -19.51 4.03 -15.20
C GLU A 96 -20.95 4.33 -14.79
N SER A 97 -21.51 3.55 -13.85
CA SER A 97 -22.86 3.76 -13.35
C SER A 97 -23.03 5.16 -12.75
N MET A 98 -22.09 5.59 -11.89
CA MET A 98 -22.12 6.90 -11.25
C MET A 98 -21.94 8.03 -12.27
N TYR A 99 -21.12 7.82 -13.30
CA TYR A 99 -20.95 8.79 -14.38
C TYR A 99 -22.24 8.96 -15.19
N ARG A 100 -22.92 7.87 -15.56
CA ARG A 100 -24.20 7.92 -16.28
C ARG A 100 -25.29 8.58 -15.45
N GLU A 101 -25.43 8.24 -14.17
CA GLU A 101 -26.37 8.89 -13.27
C GLU A 101 -26.11 10.41 -13.13
N ALA A 102 -24.83 10.80 -13.01
CA ALA A 102 -24.46 12.21 -13.00
C ALA A 102 -24.80 12.93 -14.31
N ARG A 103 -24.73 12.24 -15.46
CA ARG A 103 -25.16 12.79 -16.76
C ARG A 103 -26.68 12.93 -16.85
N ASP A 104 -27.43 11.97 -16.32
CA ASP A 104 -28.90 11.99 -16.30
C ASP A 104 -29.46 13.09 -15.40
N THR A 105 -28.75 13.44 -14.32
CA THR A 105 -29.09 14.61 -13.48
C THR A 105 -28.76 15.96 -14.13
N GLY A 106 -28.26 15.95 -15.37
CA GLY A 106 -27.98 17.16 -16.15
C GLY A 106 -26.58 17.73 -15.96
N MET A 107 -25.69 17.06 -15.22
CA MET A 107 -24.31 17.54 -15.07
C MET A 107 -23.57 17.49 -16.40
N ASN A 108 -22.74 18.50 -16.68
CA ASN A 108 -21.87 18.46 -17.85
C ASN A 108 -20.76 17.39 -17.68
N LYS A 109 -20.12 17.03 -18.79
CA LYS A 109 -19.08 15.98 -18.82
C LYS A 109 -17.98 16.19 -17.77
N GLY A 110 -17.52 17.41 -17.54
CA GLY A 110 -16.49 17.71 -16.54
C GLY A 110 -17.00 17.56 -15.11
N GLN A 111 -18.19 18.08 -14.82
CA GLN A 111 -18.84 17.96 -13.52
C GLN A 111 -19.13 16.50 -13.17
N ALA A 112 -19.65 15.72 -14.12
CA ALA A 112 -19.91 14.29 -13.95
C ALA A 112 -18.62 13.50 -13.67
N SER A 113 -17.52 13.80 -14.39
CA SER A 113 -16.22 13.19 -14.11
C SER A 113 -15.72 13.51 -12.70
N LYS A 114 -15.81 14.78 -12.28
CA LYS A 114 -15.36 15.22 -10.96
C LYS A 114 -16.21 14.61 -9.84
N HIS A 115 -17.52 14.52 -10.05
CA HIS A 115 -18.45 13.88 -9.11
C HIS A 115 -18.15 12.38 -8.94
N THR A 116 -18.03 11.67 -10.06
CA THR A 116 -17.69 10.24 -10.12
C THR A 116 -16.35 9.96 -9.44
N ALA A 117 -15.32 10.74 -9.77
CA ALA A 117 -13.98 10.61 -9.18
C ALA A 117 -14.00 10.69 -7.65
N LYS A 118 -14.83 11.58 -7.09
CA LYS A 118 -15.01 11.72 -5.64
C LYS A 118 -15.72 10.51 -5.02
N ILE A 119 -16.72 9.95 -5.70
CA ILE A 119 -17.50 8.80 -5.20
C ILE A 119 -16.64 7.54 -5.17
N VAL A 120 -15.94 7.24 -6.27
CA VAL A 120 -15.12 6.02 -6.37
C VAL A 120 -13.69 6.20 -5.86
N ASN A 121 -13.38 7.36 -5.26
CA ASN A 121 -12.09 7.72 -4.70
C ASN A 121 -10.90 7.50 -5.66
N VAL A 122 -11.03 7.99 -6.90
CA VAL A 122 -9.94 7.99 -7.90
C VAL A 122 -9.70 9.38 -8.43
N SER A 123 -8.61 9.58 -9.17
CA SER A 123 -8.32 10.88 -9.79
C SER A 123 -9.30 11.18 -10.94
N GLU A 124 -9.63 12.45 -11.15
CA GLU A 124 -10.45 12.88 -12.32
C GLU A 124 -9.81 12.46 -13.65
N LYS A 125 -8.47 12.48 -13.72
CA LYS A 125 -7.71 12.00 -14.89
C LYS A 125 -7.95 10.51 -15.15
N THR A 126 -8.11 9.70 -14.09
CA THR A 126 -8.46 8.27 -14.20
C THR A 126 -9.84 8.11 -14.84
N ILE A 127 -10.84 8.84 -14.36
CA ILE A 127 -12.21 8.81 -14.92
C ILE A 127 -12.22 9.26 -16.38
N PHE A 128 -11.50 10.34 -16.71
CA PHE A 128 -11.37 10.82 -18.08
C PHE A 128 -10.77 9.76 -19.02
N ASN A 129 -9.72 9.06 -18.57
CA ASN A 129 -9.10 8.01 -19.35
C ASN A 129 -10.04 6.82 -19.54
N TRP A 130 -10.80 6.43 -18.51
CA TRP A 130 -11.78 5.35 -18.59
C TRP A 130 -12.93 5.70 -19.54
N ARG A 131 -13.49 6.90 -19.45
CA ARG A 131 -14.51 7.38 -20.41
C ARG A 131 -14.07 7.26 -21.86
N LYS A 132 -12.83 7.65 -22.16
CA LYS A 132 -12.27 7.52 -23.52
C LYS A 132 -12.05 6.07 -23.93
N ARG A 133 -11.53 5.25 -23.02
CA ARG A 133 -11.18 3.86 -23.29
C ARG A 133 -12.41 2.96 -23.48
N PHE A 134 -13.46 3.21 -22.71
CA PHE A 134 -14.69 2.41 -22.69
C PHE A 134 -15.88 3.12 -23.34
N ALA A 135 -15.64 4.26 -23.99
CA ALA A 135 -16.63 5.03 -24.72
C ALA A 135 -17.93 5.34 -23.94
N TRP A 136 -17.81 5.74 -22.68
CA TRP A 136 -18.97 6.08 -21.82
C TRP A 136 -19.77 7.31 -22.29
N ASP A 137 -19.26 8.02 -23.29
CA ASP A 137 -19.86 9.24 -23.85
C ASP A 137 -20.64 8.98 -25.16
N GLU A 138 -20.66 7.74 -25.66
CA GLU A 138 -21.54 7.27 -26.74
C GLU A 138 -22.92 6.89 -26.17
#